data_AF-A0A8R1TMJ2-F1
#
_entry.id   AF-A0A8R1TMJ2-F1
#
_cell.length_a   1.000
_cell.length_b   1.000
_cell.length_c   1.000
_cell.angle_alpha   90.00
_cell.angle_beta   90.00
_cell.angle_gamma   90.00
#
_symmetry.space_group_name_H-M   'P 1'
#
loop_
_entity.id
_entity.type
_entity.pdbx_description
1 polymer ?
#
loop_
_entity_poly.entity_id
_entity_poly.type
_entity_poly.pdbx_seq_one_letter_code
_entity_poly.pdbx_strand_id
1 'polypeptide(L)'
;AIYARRSSNTPCKPQLIYGKTRLVPKRENTNQSASIPLLELLAITLGVRALEFIRQEIEVGKTYLWTDSACVLHWLRKPPVGSRYISNRIDEIRRCKEIEYRHVRSSNNPADQASRGLLPQSLKENLLWWNGPSWLWEPKENWPENKVMEESIMD
;
A
#
# COMPACT_ATOMS: atom_id res chain seq x y z
N ALA A 1 -3.19 -5.72 -1.56
CA ALA A 1 -2.70 -7.10 -1.48
C ALA A 1 -1.58 -7.15 -0.44
N ILE A 2 -1.48 -8.22 0.34
CA ILE A 2 -0.42 -8.42 1.34
C ILE A 2 0.27 -9.75 1.02
N TYR A 3 1.59 -9.70 0.97
CA TYR A 3 2.45 -10.82 0.64
C TYR A 3 3.33 -11.17 1.83
N ALA A 4 3.47 -12.46 2.12
CA ALA A 4 4.49 -12.98 3.02
C ALA A 4 5.71 -13.40 2.21
N ARG A 5 6.90 -13.12 2.74
CA ARG A 5 8.19 -13.49 2.15
C ARG A 5 9.15 -13.90 3.25
N ARG A 6 9.91 -14.97 3.03
CA ARG A 6 11.02 -15.33 3.91
C ARG A 6 12.23 -14.42 3.63
N SER A 7 12.86 -13.90 4.68
CA SER A 7 14.13 -13.19 4.53
C SER A 7 15.19 -14.15 4.01
N SER A 8 15.78 -13.83 2.85
CA SER A 8 16.78 -14.65 2.18
C SER A 8 17.75 -13.77 1.39
N ASN A 9 19.01 -14.19 1.30
CA ASN A 9 20.03 -13.60 0.42
C ASN A 9 19.93 -14.14 -1.02
N THR A 10 19.03 -15.09 -1.26
CA THR A 10 18.70 -15.62 -2.58
C THR A 10 17.27 -15.25 -2.96
N PRO A 11 16.93 -15.22 -4.26
CA PRO A 11 15.56 -15.01 -4.70
C PRO A 11 14.59 -15.97 -4.02
N CYS A 12 13.52 -15.42 -3.44
CA CYS A 12 12.53 -16.17 -2.69
C CYS A 12 11.13 -15.77 -3.12
N LYS A 13 10.29 -16.76 -3.43
CA LYS A 13 8.91 -16.53 -3.84
C LYS A 13 8.11 -15.85 -2.73
N PRO A 14 7.56 -14.65 -2.94
CA PRO A 14 6.54 -14.10 -2.07
C PRO A 14 5.20 -14.82 -2.32
N GLN A 15 4.40 -14.96 -1.27
CA GLN A 15 3.10 -15.60 -1.31
C GLN A 15 2.01 -14.59 -0.95
N LEU A 16 1.01 -14.43 -1.81
CA LEU A 16 -0.19 -13.66 -1.48
C LEU A 16 -0.91 -14.35 -0.31
N ILE A 17 -1.08 -13.65 0.81
CA ILE A 17 -1.75 -14.16 2.02
C ILE A 17 -3.06 -13.43 2.32
N TYR A 18 -3.23 -12.20 1.81
CA TYR A 18 -4.45 -11.43 2.03
C TYR A 18 -4.70 -10.46 0.89
N GLY A 19 -5.96 -10.40 0.42
CA GLY A 19 -6.42 -9.47 -0.59
C GLY A 19 -7.79 -8.91 -0.20
N LYS A 20 -7.96 -7.60 -0.29
CA LYS A 20 -9.24 -6.94 -0.06
C LYS A 20 -9.36 -5.70 -0.92
N THR A 21 -10.53 -5.52 -1.52
CA THR A 21 -10.91 -4.32 -2.27
C THR A 21 -12.16 -3.71 -1.64
N ARG A 22 -12.42 -2.43 -1.95
CA ARG A 22 -13.64 -1.74 -1.54
C ARG A 22 -14.17 -0.91 -2.70
N LEU A 23 -15.49 -0.92 -2.86
CA LEU A 23 -16.19 -0.03 -3.79
C LEU A 23 -16.51 1.29 -3.08
N VAL A 24 -16.35 2.40 -3.80
CA VAL A 24 -16.79 3.72 -3.34
C VAL A 24 -18.27 3.87 -3.66
N PRO A 25 -19.14 4.22 -2.69
CA PRO A 25 -20.54 4.50 -2.98
C PRO A 25 -20.67 5.64 -4.00
N LYS A 26 -21.54 5.46 -5.00
CA LYS A 26 -21.95 6.57 -5.86
C LYS A 26 -22.74 7.55 -5.01
N ARG A 27 -22.30 8.81 -4.92
CA ARG A 27 -23.10 9.86 -4.27
C ARG A 27 -24.10 10.37 -5.31
N GLU A 28 -25.37 10.01 -5.15
CA GLU A 28 -26.43 10.40 -6.09
C GLU A 28 -26.67 11.92 -6.11
N ASN A 29 -26.49 12.60 -4.97
CA ASN A 29 -26.91 14.00 -4.78
C ASN A 29 -25.78 15.02 -4.62
N THR A 30 -24.51 14.65 -4.79
CA THR A 30 -23.40 15.61 -4.81
C THR A 30 -22.43 15.23 -5.91
N ASN A 31 -22.08 16.16 -6.82
CA ASN A 31 -20.99 16.01 -7.79
C ASN A 31 -19.60 15.93 -7.13
N GLN A 32 -19.55 15.66 -5.83
CA GLN A 32 -18.35 15.63 -5.01
C GLN A 32 -18.03 14.17 -4.70
N SER A 33 -17.49 13.48 -5.70
CA SER A 33 -16.77 12.22 -5.47
C SER A 33 -15.70 12.46 -4.40
N ALA A 34 -15.44 11.46 -3.57
CA ALA A 34 -14.27 11.54 -2.68
C ALA A 34 -13.05 11.81 -3.56
N SER A 35 -12.28 12.85 -3.25
CA SER A 35 -11.11 13.20 -4.04
C SER A 35 -10.13 12.03 -4.05
N ILE A 36 -9.47 11.77 -5.18
CA ILE A 36 -8.48 10.69 -5.34
C ILE A 36 -7.52 10.59 -4.13
N PRO A 37 -6.92 11.69 -3.62
CA PRO A 37 -6.03 11.61 -2.45
C PRO A 37 -6.67 11.05 -1.17
N LEU A 38 -7.97 11.30 -0.93
CA LEU A 38 -8.68 10.76 0.24
C LEU A 38 -8.93 9.25 0.11
N LEU A 39 -9.16 8.77 -1.11
CA LEU A 39 -9.31 7.34 -1.38
C LEU A 39 -7.98 6.61 -1.20
N GLU A 40 -6.88 7.20 -1.66
CA GLU A 40 -5.54 6.66 -1.44
C GLU A 40 -5.16 6.64 0.05
N LEU A 41 -5.50 7.70 0.80
CA LEU A 41 -5.29 7.76 2.24
C LEU A 41 -6.09 6.67 2.97
N LEU A 42 -7.33 6.45 2.54
CA LEU A 42 -8.16 5.37 3.06
C LEU A 42 -7.58 3.99 2.72
N ALA A 43 -7.06 3.79 1.51
CA ALA A 43 -6.44 2.54 1.09
C ALA A 43 -5.24 2.20 1.99
N ILE A 44 -4.37 3.16 2.27
CA ILE A 44 -3.23 2.98 3.19
C ILE A 44 -3.70 2.70 4.61
N THR A 45 -4.71 3.42 5.10
CA THR A 45 -5.30 3.17 6.44
C THR A 45 -5.81 1.74 6.56
N LEU A 46 -6.50 1.24 5.53
CA LEU A 46 -6.98 -0.15 5.51
C LEU A 46 -5.84 -1.15 5.39
N GLY A 47 -4.78 -0.81 4.67
CA GLY A 47 -3.55 -1.59 4.62
C GLY A 47 -2.92 -1.74 6.00
N VAL A 48 -2.79 -0.66 6.77
CA VAL A 48 -2.28 -0.67 8.15
C VAL A 48 -3.12 -1.62 9.02
N ARG A 49 -4.44 -1.46 9.05
CA ARG A 49 -5.33 -2.33 9.84
C ARG A 49 -5.23 -3.80 9.44
N ALA A 50 -5.10 -4.08 8.14
CA ALA A 50 -4.96 -5.45 7.65
C ALA A 50 -3.61 -6.06 8.05
N LEU A 51 -2.54 -5.26 8.05
CA LEU A 51 -1.22 -5.68 8.54
C LEU A 51 -1.23 -5.92 10.05
N GLU A 52 -1.88 -5.06 10.84
CA GLU A 52 -2.05 -5.25 12.28
C GLU A 52 -2.80 -6.56 12.57
N PHE A 53 -3.90 -6.83 11.86
CA PHE A 53 -4.64 -8.08 11.98
C PHE A 53 -3.74 -9.29 11.68
N ILE A 54 -3.00 -9.28 10.57
CA ILE A 54 -2.12 -10.40 10.20
C ILE A 54 -1.02 -10.62 11.25
N ARG A 55 -0.46 -9.54 11.82
CA ARG A 55 0.57 -9.62 12.86
C ARG A 55 0.08 -10.23 14.18
N GLN A 56 -1.24 -10.27 14.40
CA GLN A 56 -1.82 -10.97 15.56
C GLN A 56 -1.93 -12.47 15.33
N GLU A 57 -2.00 -12.90 14.07
CA GLU A 57 -2.22 -14.31 13.69
C GLU A 57 -0.92 -15.05 13.37
N ILE A 58 0.12 -14.34 12.89
CA ILE A 58 1.41 -14.93 12.52
C ILE A 58 2.60 -14.07 13.00
N GLU A 59 3.74 -14.72 13.27
CA GLU A 59 4.98 -14.02 13.61
C GLU A 59 5.55 -13.32 12.37
N VAL A 60 5.76 -12.00 12.47
CA VAL A 60 6.26 -11.16 11.37
C VAL A 60 7.47 -10.35 11.84
N GLY A 61 8.64 -10.64 11.27
CA GLY A 61 9.88 -9.93 11.62
C GLY A 61 9.91 -8.46 11.16
N LYS A 62 9.57 -8.18 9.89
CA LYS A 62 9.59 -6.82 9.32
C LYS A 62 8.39 -6.59 8.40
N THR A 63 7.82 -5.39 8.47
CA THR A 63 6.62 -5.03 7.72
C THR A 63 6.87 -3.82 6.84
N TYR A 64 6.39 -3.89 5.60
CA TYR A 64 6.46 -2.82 4.62
C TYR A 64 5.07 -2.54 4.08
N LEU A 65 4.72 -1.26 3.91
CA LEU A 65 3.50 -0.85 3.23
C LEU A 65 3.88 -0.02 2.00
N TRP A 66 3.53 -0.54 0.83
CA TRP A 66 3.83 0.06 -0.46
C TRP A 66 2.59 0.76 -1.02
N THR A 67 2.75 1.98 -1.52
CA THR A 67 1.71 2.76 -2.20
C THR A 67 2.31 3.50 -3.40
N ASP A 68 1.53 3.67 -4.45
CA ASP A 68 1.87 4.53 -5.59
C ASP A 68 1.36 5.97 -5.43
N SER A 69 0.73 6.29 -4.30
CA SER A 69 0.28 7.65 -4.00
C SER A 69 1.40 8.47 -3.36
N ALA A 70 2.20 9.13 -4.21
CA ALA A 70 3.19 10.12 -3.77
C ALA A 70 2.55 11.24 -2.92
N CYS A 71 1.31 11.61 -3.22
CA CYS A 71 0.54 12.59 -2.45
C CYS A 71 0.35 12.15 -0.99
N VAL A 72 -0.08 10.90 -0.76
CA VAL A 72 -0.26 10.42 0.61
C VAL A 72 1.08 10.23 1.31
N LEU A 73 2.12 9.75 0.63
CA LEU A 73 3.47 9.67 1.20
C LEU A 73 3.98 11.06 1.64
N HIS A 74 3.69 12.10 0.87
CA HIS A 74 3.97 13.48 1.28
C HIS A 74 3.15 13.87 2.51
N TRP A 75 1.85 13.58 2.55
CA TRP A 75 1.00 13.84 3.71
C TRP A 75 1.46 13.10 4.99
N LEU A 76 1.98 11.88 4.85
CA LEU A 76 2.55 11.14 5.98
C LEU A 76 3.80 11.79 6.56
N ARG A 77 4.48 12.68 5.81
CA ARG A 77 5.58 13.52 6.30
C ARG A 77 5.05 14.86 6.82
N LYS A 78 4.28 15.56 5.99
CA LYS A 78 3.70 16.88 6.27
C LYS A 78 2.19 16.84 6.04
N PRO A 79 1.39 16.58 7.09
CA PRO A 79 -0.07 16.57 6.99
C PRO A 79 -0.61 17.93 6.53
N PRO A 80 -1.60 17.98 5.62
CA PRO A 80 -2.25 19.23 5.26
C PRO A 80 -3.04 19.78 6.45
N VAL A 81 -3.01 21.09 6.64
CA VAL A 81 -3.75 21.78 7.71
C VAL A 81 -5.24 21.87 7.34
N GLY A 82 -6.12 21.77 8.33
CA GLY A 82 -7.54 22.13 8.19
C GLY A 82 -8.50 20.95 7.95
N SER A 83 -8.01 19.73 7.75
CA SER A 83 -8.87 18.55 7.60
C SER A 83 -8.71 17.56 8.76
N ARG A 84 -9.66 17.60 9.70
CA ARG A 84 -9.72 16.63 10.83
C ARG A 84 -9.74 15.18 10.33
N TYR A 85 -10.41 14.91 9.20
CA TYR A 85 -10.44 13.58 8.61
C TYR A 85 -9.05 13.11 8.20
N ILE A 86 -8.29 13.96 7.50
CA ILE A 86 -6.93 13.63 7.05
C ILE A 86 -6.01 13.45 8.27
N SER A 87 -6.05 14.39 9.22
CA SER A 87 -5.24 14.31 10.45
C SER A 87 -5.49 13.02 11.23
N ASN A 88 -6.76 12.67 11.51
CA ASN A 88 -7.10 11.45 12.25
C ASN A 88 -6.58 10.17 11.57
N ARG A 89 -6.61 10.12 10.24
CA ARG A 89 -6.13 8.96 9.47
C ARG A 89 -4.61 8.90 9.44
N ILE A 90 -3.94 10.04 9.30
CA ILE A 90 -2.48 10.10 9.38
C ILE A 90 -2.01 9.69 10.78
N ASP A 91 -2.67 10.17 11.84
CA ASP A 91 -2.36 9.78 13.22
C ASP A 91 -2.55 8.28 13.41
N GLU A 92 -3.63 7.71 12.87
CA GLU A 92 -3.86 6.27 12.87
C GLU A 92 -2.73 5.50 12.18
N ILE A 93 -2.32 5.91 10.99
CA ILE A 93 -1.23 5.30 10.22
C ILE A 93 0.09 5.40 11.00
N ARG A 94 0.41 6.56 11.57
CA ARG A 94 1.66 6.82 12.30
C ARG A 94 1.76 6.11 13.65
N ARG A 95 0.64 5.64 14.23
CA ARG A 95 0.67 4.85 15.47
C ARG A 95 1.43 3.52 15.30
N CYS A 96 1.42 2.94 14.10
CA CYS A 96 2.14 1.71 13.77
C CYS A 96 3.59 2.04 13.35
N LYS A 97 4.52 2.06 14.31
CA LYS A 97 5.92 2.45 14.07
C LYS A 97 6.75 1.34 13.39
N GLU A 98 6.27 0.11 13.42
CA GLU A 98 6.93 -1.07 12.87
C GLU A 98 6.77 -1.19 11.35
N ILE A 99 5.87 -0.40 10.77
CA ILE A 99 5.58 -0.38 9.33
C ILE A 99 6.50 0.63 8.63
N GLU A 100 7.27 0.14 7.68
CA GLU A 100 8.07 0.98 6.79
C GLU A 100 7.29 1.34 5.52
N TYR A 101 6.99 2.62 5.35
CA TYR A 101 6.23 3.13 4.20
C TYR A 101 7.15 3.35 3.00
N ARG A 102 6.78 2.79 1.85
CA ARG A 102 7.56 2.88 0.62
C ARG A 102 6.71 3.22 -0.60
N HIS A 103 7.34 3.85 -1.59
CA HIS A 103 6.71 4.11 -2.87
C HIS A 103 6.87 2.94 -3.85
N VAL A 104 5.79 2.58 -4.55
CA VAL A 104 5.82 1.66 -5.70
C VAL A 104 5.28 2.37 -6.94
N ARG A 105 5.80 2.08 -8.13
CA ARG A 105 5.20 2.61 -9.37
C ARG A 105 3.84 1.96 -9.61
N SER A 106 2.86 2.69 -10.14
CA SER A 106 1.52 2.15 -10.43
C SER A 106 1.54 0.90 -11.31
N SER A 107 2.48 0.81 -12.27
CA SER A 107 2.65 -0.38 -13.13
C SER A 107 3.08 -1.64 -12.37
N ASN A 108 3.64 -1.47 -11.18
CA ASN A 108 4.09 -2.54 -10.28
C ASN A 108 3.20 -2.66 -9.03
N ASN A 109 2.08 -1.94 -8.97
CA ASN A 109 1.15 -1.98 -7.84
C ASN A 109 0.11 -3.08 -8.05
N PRO A 110 0.16 -4.20 -7.32
CA PRO A 110 -0.85 -5.25 -7.46
C PRO A 110 -2.23 -4.81 -6.98
N ALA A 111 -2.35 -3.84 -6.07
CA ALA A 111 -3.65 -3.39 -5.59
C ALA A 111 -4.50 -2.77 -6.72
N ASP A 112 -3.86 -2.11 -7.67
CA ASP A 112 -4.50 -1.52 -8.85
C ASP A 112 -5.13 -2.54 -9.78
N GLN A 113 -4.55 -3.74 -9.84
CA GLN A 113 -5.10 -4.85 -10.62
C GLN A 113 -6.48 -5.27 -10.10
N ALA A 114 -6.65 -5.32 -8.78
CA ALA A 114 -7.93 -5.71 -8.19
C ALA A 114 -8.93 -4.55 -8.07
N SER A 115 -8.48 -3.30 -7.96
CA SER A 115 -9.38 -2.15 -7.78
C SER A 115 -9.94 -1.60 -9.08
N ARG A 116 -9.22 -1.70 -10.21
CA ARG A 116 -9.64 -1.16 -11.52
C ARG A 116 -10.62 -2.05 -12.30
N GLY A 117 -10.93 -3.23 -11.76
CA GLY A 117 -11.81 -4.21 -12.39
C GLY A 117 -11.06 -5.06 -13.42
N LEU A 118 -10.81 -6.32 -13.06
CA LEU A 118 -10.34 -7.34 -13.99
C LEU A 118 -11.40 -8.43 -14.14
N LEU A 119 -11.52 -8.96 -15.34
CA LEU A 119 -12.31 -10.17 -15.56
C LEU A 119 -11.69 -11.34 -14.77
N PRO A 120 -12.50 -12.25 -14.20
CA PRO A 120 -11.98 -13.39 -13.44
C PRO A 120 -10.92 -14.21 -14.19
N GLN A 121 -11.10 -14.38 -15.51
CA GLN A 121 -10.14 -15.09 -16.36
C GLN A 121 -8.79 -14.36 -16.44
N SER A 122 -8.81 -13.04 -16.67
CA SER A 122 -7.59 -12.21 -16.68
C SER A 122 -6.94 -12.16 -15.29
N LEU A 123 -7.72 -12.16 -14.21
CA LEU A 123 -7.21 -12.19 -12.85
C LEU A 123 -6.47 -13.50 -12.56
N LYS A 124 -6.96 -14.64 -13.05
CA LYS A 124 -6.32 -15.95 -12.87
C LYS A 124 -4.90 -15.98 -13.45
N GLU A 125 -4.68 -15.29 -14.56
CA GLU A 125 -3.40 -15.23 -15.28
C GLU A 125 -2.51 -14.05 -14.83
N ASN A 126 -3.01 -13.18 -13.94
CA ASN A 126 -2.30 -11.97 -13.53
C ASN A 126 -1.16 -12.29 -12.54
N LEU A 127 0.05 -12.48 -13.06
CA LEU A 127 1.23 -12.78 -12.25
C LEU A 127 1.56 -11.65 -11.25
N LEU A 128 1.33 -10.39 -11.60
CA LEU A 128 1.55 -9.27 -10.67
C LEU A 128 0.67 -9.40 -9.42
N TRP A 129 -0.60 -9.81 -9.58
CA TRP A 129 -1.50 -10.02 -8.46
C TRP A 129 -1.08 -11.21 -7.59
N TRP A 130 -0.81 -12.38 -8.19
CA TRP A 130 -0.55 -13.61 -7.43
C TRP A 130 0.86 -13.70 -6.85
N ASN A 131 1.85 -13.17 -7.58
CA ASN A 131 3.27 -13.28 -7.23
C ASN A 131 3.87 -11.96 -6.74
N GLY A 132 3.09 -10.88 -6.72
CA GLY A 132 3.63 -9.55 -6.46
C GLY A 132 4.55 -9.06 -7.59
N PRO A 133 5.13 -7.88 -7.44
CA PRO A 133 6.09 -7.36 -8.41
C PRO A 133 7.39 -8.18 -8.40
N SER A 134 8.07 -8.27 -9.55
CA SER A 134 9.25 -9.12 -9.72
C SER A 134 10.36 -8.83 -8.70
N TRP A 135 10.63 -7.55 -8.40
CA TRP A 135 11.63 -7.17 -7.41
C TRP A 135 11.32 -7.68 -5.99
N LEU A 136 10.08 -8.06 -5.67
CA LEU A 136 9.73 -8.62 -4.36
C LEU A 136 10.33 -10.02 -4.17
N TRP A 137 10.68 -10.69 -5.27
CA TRP A 137 11.36 -11.98 -5.26
C TRP A 137 12.84 -11.82 -4.90
N GLU A 138 13.44 -10.69 -5.25
CA GLU A 138 14.85 -10.43 -5.03
C GLU A 138 15.18 -10.17 -3.55
N PRO A 139 16.45 -10.37 -3.14
CA PRO A 139 16.95 -9.91 -1.84
C PRO A 139 16.58 -8.44 -1.58
N LYS A 140 16.42 -8.06 -0.30
CA LYS A 140 15.91 -6.73 0.08
C LYS A 140 16.78 -5.60 -0.51
N GLU A 141 18.07 -5.87 -0.64
CA GLU A 141 19.11 -4.98 -1.14
C GLU A 141 18.86 -4.55 -2.58
N ASN A 142 18.13 -5.36 -3.36
CA ASN A 142 17.79 -5.13 -4.75
C ASN A 142 16.40 -4.52 -4.94
N TRP A 143 15.70 -4.16 -3.86
CA TRP A 143 14.39 -3.54 -3.93
C TRP A 143 14.49 -2.09 -4.43
N PRO A 144 13.41 -1.53 -5.00
CA PRO A 144 13.38 -0.13 -5.38
C PRO A 144 13.70 0.81 -4.22
N GLU A 145 14.53 1.81 -4.50
CA GLU A 145 14.88 2.89 -3.57
C GLU A 145 13.64 3.71 -3.18
N ASN A 146 13.62 4.20 -1.94
CA ASN A 146 12.47 4.90 -1.38
C ASN A 146 12.56 6.43 -1.57
N LYS A 147 12.93 6.88 -2.78
CA LYS A 147 13.25 8.29 -3.08
C LYS A 147 12.14 9.27 -2.65
N VAL A 148 10.88 8.90 -2.86
CA VAL A 148 9.71 9.74 -2.53
C VAL A 148 9.59 10.02 -1.02
N MET A 149 10.12 9.14 -0.17
CA MET A 149 10.19 9.36 1.28
C MET A 149 11.48 10.06 1.71
N GLU A 150 12.53 10.05 0.88
CA GLU A 150 13.86 10.60 1.16
C GLU A 150 14.07 12.03 0.64
N GLU A 151 13.25 12.51 -0.30
CA GLU A 151 13.29 13.85 -0.92
C GLU A 151 13.04 15.04 0.06
N SER A 152 13.34 14.93 1.36
CA SER A 152 13.17 16.04 2.32
C SER A 152 14.44 16.44 3.08
N ILE A 153 15.62 16.31 2.47
CA ILE A 153 16.83 17.04 2.92
C ILE A 153 17.32 17.95 1.80
N MET A 154 16.43 18.75 1.21
CA MET A 154 16.78 19.98 0.49
C MET A 154 15.56 20.90 0.59
N ASP A 155 15.54 21.68 1.69
CA ASP A 155 14.99 23.04 1.85
C ASP A 155 14.76 23.35 3.34
#